data_AF-A0A533WX70-F1
#
_entry.id   AF-A0A533WX70-F1
#
_cell.length_a   1.000
_cell.length_b   1.000
_cell.length_c   1.000
_cell.angle_alpha   90.00
_cell.angle_beta   90.00
_cell.angle_gamma   90.00
#
_symmetry.space_group_name_H-M   'P 1'
#
loop_
_entity.id
_entity.type
_entity.pdbx_description
1 polymer ?
#
loop_
_entity_poly.entity_id
_entity_poly.type
_entity_poly.pdbx_seq_one_letter_code
_entity_poly.pdbx_strand_id
1 'polypeptide(L)'
;MAKVEFVVPSVLNKGQGEKKMSLEASDLRDAFGKISEQMGADFKRRVFDHNGKPRSLINIYINGKNVRFSNGMETQLKDNDSVYILPAVAGGAELTSEELQRYSRQVMLEEIGFEGMEKIRSAKVCIVGAGGIGNPVITQLTAMGVGKIRIVDRDVIEVTNLHRQHLYTDDDIGRVKVEAAAERLRRLNPTVEIEPVPTSVTKYTAGGIVKDFDIVIDALDSVDARYALNDACIKHNIPLIYAGAIGVTGSVCTILPNKSACLRCMFPELNEDEMPACSTEGVHPSILYLVAGIQVSEAVKIIIGKEPTLVNKLLYIDLNELSFDRIQMFRQEECPSCGSTRKEVEVVAKELIIEELCGRDRGKRTWTVTPAEPASINLSSISKNAESLGYQVKTRGSLGITAVNSGRMSVSFLSSGAATIVGAKDEGDVIKIYKTIVSGGS
;
A
#
# COMPACT_ATOMS: atom_id res chain seq x y z
N MET A 1 -33.44 5.84 -45.03
CA MET A 1 -32.51 5.32 -44.00
C MET A 1 -31.45 4.51 -44.73
N ALA A 2 -30.20 4.62 -44.31
CA ALA A 2 -29.10 3.87 -44.90
C ALA A 2 -28.91 2.54 -44.18
N LYS A 3 -28.62 1.47 -44.90
CA LYS A 3 -28.22 0.18 -44.33
C LYS A 3 -26.73 0.21 -44.02
N VAL A 4 -26.38 0.13 -42.74
CA VAL A 4 -25.00 0.24 -42.23
C VAL A 4 -24.61 -1.00 -41.42
N GLU A 5 -23.31 -1.21 -41.27
CA GLU A 5 -22.72 -2.19 -40.35
C GLU A 5 -22.17 -1.46 -39.13
N PHE A 6 -22.64 -1.80 -37.93
CA PHE A 6 -22.12 -1.26 -36.67
C PHE A 6 -21.24 -2.29 -35.99
N VAL A 7 -19.98 -1.91 -35.73
CA VAL A 7 -18.95 -2.79 -35.21
C VAL A 7 -18.61 -2.40 -33.78
N VAL A 8 -18.81 -3.35 -32.87
CA VAL A 8 -18.53 -3.23 -31.44
C VAL A 8 -17.32 -4.11 -31.11
N PRO A 9 -16.23 -3.54 -30.57
CA PRO A 9 -15.02 -4.29 -30.28
C PRO A 9 -15.24 -5.22 -29.09
N SER A 10 -14.43 -6.27 -29.00
CA SER A 10 -14.48 -7.30 -27.95
C SER A 10 -14.57 -6.73 -26.53
N VAL A 11 -13.82 -5.66 -26.24
CA VAL A 11 -13.80 -4.96 -24.95
C VAL A 11 -15.15 -4.36 -24.55
N LEU A 12 -15.98 -3.97 -25.52
CA LEU A 12 -17.33 -3.47 -25.30
C LEU A 12 -18.41 -4.55 -25.50
N ASN A 13 -18.01 -5.76 -25.93
CA ASN A 13 -18.88 -6.92 -26.15
C ASN A 13 -18.56 -8.09 -25.20
N LYS A 14 -18.32 -7.80 -23.91
CA LYS A 14 -18.11 -8.81 -22.86
C LYS A 14 -16.99 -9.83 -23.16
N GLY A 15 -16.01 -9.47 -23.99
CA GLY A 15 -14.92 -10.37 -24.37
C GLY A 15 -15.31 -11.49 -25.34
N GLN A 16 -16.53 -11.49 -25.91
CA GLN A 16 -16.99 -12.51 -26.86
C GLN A 16 -16.49 -12.28 -28.30
N GLY A 17 -15.42 -11.50 -28.46
CA GLY A 17 -14.94 -11.07 -29.77
C GLY A 17 -15.67 -9.85 -30.32
N GLU A 18 -15.21 -9.39 -31.48
CA GLU A 18 -15.84 -8.31 -32.22
C GLU A 18 -17.25 -8.71 -32.67
N LYS A 19 -18.22 -7.82 -32.47
CA LYS A 19 -19.60 -8.03 -32.86
C LYS A 19 -19.98 -7.05 -33.96
N LYS A 20 -20.44 -7.58 -35.09
CA LYS A 20 -20.94 -6.81 -36.23
C LYS A 20 -22.45 -6.94 -36.30
N MET A 21 -23.14 -5.82 -36.45
CA MET A 21 -24.60 -5.77 -36.48
C MET A 21 -25.06 -4.89 -37.63
N SER A 22 -25.99 -5.37 -38.43
CA SER A 22 -26.57 -4.57 -39.51
C SER A 22 -27.73 -3.74 -38.96
N LEU A 23 -27.73 -2.44 -39.25
CA LEU A 23 -28.73 -1.47 -38.79
C LEU A 23 -29.22 -0.64 -39.97
N GLU A 24 -30.46 -0.19 -39.94
CA GLU A 24 -30.92 0.90 -40.80
C GLU A 24 -30.92 2.20 -40.00
N ALA A 25 -30.18 3.22 -40.42
CA ALA A 25 -30.09 4.49 -39.71
C ALA A 25 -29.95 5.69 -40.66
N SER A 26 -30.48 6.86 -40.29
CA SER A 26 -30.26 8.11 -41.06
C SER A 26 -28.92 8.77 -40.73
N ASP A 27 -28.55 8.79 -39.46
CA ASP A 27 -27.35 9.42 -38.93
C ASP A 27 -26.77 8.62 -37.76
N LEU A 28 -25.63 9.07 -37.24
CA LEU A 28 -24.98 8.43 -36.10
C LEU A 28 -25.83 8.44 -34.83
N ARG A 29 -26.63 9.48 -34.58
CA ARG A 29 -27.48 9.54 -33.38
C ARG A 29 -28.54 8.43 -33.42
N ASP A 30 -29.19 8.25 -34.55
CA ASP A 30 -30.14 7.17 -34.79
C ASP A 30 -29.47 5.78 -34.69
N ALA A 31 -28.29 5.60 -35.29
CA ALA A 31 -27.53 4.35 -35.20
C ALA A 31 -27.17 3.98 -33.75
N PHE A 32 -26.73 4.95 -32.95
CA PHE A 32 -26.42 4.72 -31.53
C PHE A 32 -27.67 4.43 -30.68
N GLY A 33 -28.80 5.06 -30.99
CA GLY A 33 -30.09 4.72 -30.35
C GLY A 33 -30.44 3.25 -30.57
N LYS A 34 -30.45 2.82 -31.83
CA LYS A 34 -30.80 1.45 -32.23
C LYS A 34 -29.85 0.39 -31.68
N ILE A 35 -28.54 0.65 -31.72
CA ILE A 35 -27.56 -0.30 -31.19
C ILE A 35 -27.65 -0.44 -29.68
N SER A 36 -27.99 0.65 -28.97
CA SER A 36 -28.21 0.61 -27.53
C SER A 36 -29.41 -0.26 -27.15
N GLU A 37 -30.48 -0.24 -27.94
CA GLU A 37 -31.66 -1.08 -27.71
C GLU A 37 -31.34 -2.56 -27.94
N GLN A 38 -30.61 -2.87 -29.03
CA GLN A 38 -30.22 -4.24 -29.36
C GLN A 38 -29.21 -4.85 -28.38
N MET A 39 -28.27 -4.05 -27.87
CA MET A 39 -27.22 -4.53 -26.96
C MET A 39 -27.62 -4.47 -25.48
N GLY A 40 -28.71 -3.77 -25.16
CA GLY A 40 -29.29 -3.71 -23.82
C GLY A 40 -28.53 -2.83 -22.83
N ALA A 41 -28.98 -2.89 -21.57
CA ALA A 41 -28.59 -1.95 -20.52
C ALA A 41 -27.08 -1.94 -20.20
N ASP A 42 -26.40 -3.08 -20.27
CA ASP A 42 -24.96 -3.17 -19.97
C ASP A 42 -24.11 -2.42 -21.00
N PHE A 43 -24.40 -2.58 -22.30
CA PHE A 43 -23.75 -1.80 -23.35
C PHE A 43 -24.06 -0.31 -23.19
N LYS A 44 -25.32 0.03 -22.92
CA LYS A 44 -25.75 1.42 -22.68
C LYS A 44 -24.92 2.06 -21.58
N ARG A 45 -24.72 1.37 -20.46
CA ARG A 45 -23.91 1.84 -19.32
C ARG A 45 -22.45 2.11 -19.70
N ARG A 46 -21.85 1.27 -20.55
CA ARG A 46 -20.44 1.38 -20.96
C ARG A 46 -20.19 2.45 -22.02
N VAL A 47 -21.13 2.65 -22.94
CA VAL A 47 -20.92 3.49 -24.12
C VAL A 47 -21.51 4.89 -23.98
N PHE A 48 -22.57 5.05 -23.17
CA PHE A 48 -23.29 6.32 -23.04
C PHE A 48 -23.07 6.97 -21.66
N ASP A 49 -23.14 8.31 -21.64
CA ASP A 49 -23.20 9.11 -20.42
C ASP A 49 -24.64 9.20 -19.87
N HIS A 50 -24.81 9.90 -18.75
CA HIS A 50 -26.12 10.08 -18.11
C HIS A 50 -27.11 10.91 -18.96
N ASN A 51 -26.64 11.64 -19.97
CA ASN A 51 -27.45 12.42 -20.91
C ASN A 51 -27.80 11.64 -22.18
N GLY A 52 -27.42 10.36 -22.27
CA GLY A 52 -27.67 9.53 -23.45
C GLY A 52 -26.79 9.86 -24.65
N LYS A 53 -25.67 10.57 -24.44
CA LYS A 53 -24.66 10.79 -25.49
C LYS A 53 -23.54 9.76 -25.38
N PRO A 54 -22.87 9.37 -26.47
CA PRO A 54 -21.67 8.57 -26.38
C PRO A 54 -20.64 9.26 -25.48
N ARG A 55 -20.02 8.51 -24.57
CA ARG A 55 -18.99 9.04 -23.66
C ARG A 55 -17.85 9.65 -24.50
N SER A 56 -17.21 10.70 -23.97
CA SER A 56 -16.07 11.37 -24.63
C SER A 56 -14.92 10.43 -24.99
N LEU A 57 -14.80 9.34 -24.23
CA LEU A 57 -13.85 8.25 -24.42
C LEU A 57 -14.33 7.17 -25.40
N ILE A 58 -15.36 7.41 -26.22
CA ILE A 58 -15.72 6.54 -27.34
C ILE A 58 -15.35 7.27 -28.62
N ASN A 59 -14.25 6.86 -29.24
CA ASN A 59 -13.91 7.26 -30.60
C ASN A 59 -14.85 6.56 -31.60
N ILE A 60 -15.32 7.32 -32.57
CA ILE A 60 -16.29 6.84 -33.56
C ILE A 60 -15.66 7.03 -34.94
N TYR A 61 -15.72 5.99 -35.76
CA TYR A 61 -15.21 5.98 -37.12
C TYR A 61 -16.31 5.59 -38.10
N ILE A 62 -16.37 6.24 -39.25
CA ILE A 62 -17.17 5.82 -40.40
C ILE A 62 -16.22 5.49 -41.54
N ASN A 63 -16.25 4.26 -42.05
CA ASN A 63 -15.36 3.76 -43.11
C ASN A 63 -13.88 4.09 -42.84
N GLY A 64 -13.44 3.94 -41.58
CA GLY A 64 -12.07 4.23 -41.14
C GLY A 64 -11.75 5.71 -40.90
N LYS A 65 -12.66 6.65 -41.16
CA LYS A 65 -12.47 8.08 -40.88
C LYS A 65 -13.07 8.47 -39.54
N ASN A 66 -12.29 9.12 -38.69
CA ASN A 66 -12.75 9.56 -37.37
C ASN A 66 -13.78 10.71 -37.49
N VAL A 67 -14.90 10.56 -36.80
CA VAL A 67 -16.05 11.48 -36.84
C VAL A 67 -15.76 12.84 -36.18
N ARG A 68 -14.69 12.96 -35.39
CA ARG A 68 -14.25 14.25 -34.83
C ARG A 68 -13.86 15.27 -35.91
N PHE A 69 -13.59 14.81 -37.13
CA PHE A 69 -13.31 15.67 -38.29
C PHE A 69 -14.54 15.88 -39.20
N SER A 70 -15.74 15.50 -38.75
CA SER A 70 -17.02 15.69 -39.44
C SER A 70 -18.05 16.39 -38.53
N ASN A 71 -19.33 16.37 -38.92
CA ASN A 71 -20.45 16.98 -38.17
C ASN A 71 -20.82 16.22 -36.87
N GLY A 72 -19.90 15.46 -36.27
CA GLY A 72 -20.18 14.73 -35.03
C GLY A 72 -21.33 13.72 -35.17
N MET A 73 -22.19 13.66 -34.16
CA MET A 73 -23.35 12.76 -34.12
C MET A 73 -24.44 13.05 -35.18
N GLU A 74 -24.37 14.19 -35.86
CA GLU A 74 -25.31 14.58 -36.92
C GLU A 74 -24.79 14.19 -38.31
N THR A 75 -23.66 13.49 -38.37
CA THR A 75 -23.11 12.95 -39.62
C THR A 75 -24.11 11.97 -40.24
N GLN A 76 -24.57 12.28 -41.45
CA GLN A 76 -25.47 11.43 -42.25
C GLN A 76 -24.76 10.15 -42.70
N LEU A 77 -25.45 9.03 -42.63
CA LEU A 77 -24.96 7.71 -43.03
C LEU A 77 -25.42 7.35 -44.44
N LYS A 78 -24.60 6.60 -45.17
CA LYS A 78 -24.87 6.08 -46.51
C LYS A 78 -24.93 4.56 -46.50
N ASP A 79 -25.58 4.00 -47.52
CA ASP A 79 -25.65 2.55 -47.67
C ASP A 79 -24.25 1.93 -47.74
N ASN A 80 -24.06 0.86 -46.98
CA ASN A 80 -22.82 0.13 -46.77
C ASN A 80 -21.75 0.88 -45.96
N ASP A 81 -22.10 1.96 -45.26
CA ASP A 81 -21.19 2.54 -44.27
C ASP A 81 -20.91 1.54 -43.14
N SER A 82 -19.64 1.47 -42.71
CA SER A 82 -19.21 0.74 -41.53
C SER A 82 -18.93 1.73 -40.40
N VAL A 83 -19.72 1.66 -39.32
CA VAL A 83 -19.56 2.47 -38.12
C VAL A 83 -18.81 1.65 -37.08
N TYR A 84 -17.60 2.09 -36.73
CA TYR A 84 -16.76 1.42 -35.75
C TYR A 84 -16.64 2.28 -34.49
N ILE A 85 -16.89 1.69 -33.32
CA ILE A 85 -16.62 2.35 -32.04
C ILE A 85 -15.35 1.79 -31.42
N LEU A 86 -14.46 2.66 -30.99
CA LEU A 86 -13.29 2.29 -30.21
C LEU A 86 -13.33 3.07 -28.92
N PRO A 87 -13.14 2.45 -27.75
CA PRO A 87 -12.77 3.24 -26.60
C PRO A 87 -11.52 4.05 -26.95
N ALA A 88 -11.52 5.33 -26.64
CA ALA A 88 -10.40 6.22 -26.82
C ALA A 88 -9.28 5.73 -25.89
N VAL A 89 -8.36 4.98 -26.47
CA VAL A 89 -7.01 4.78 -25.96
C VAL A 89 -6.20 5.91 -26.58
N ALA A 90 -6.01 6.99 -25.82
CA ALA A 90 -5.17 8.10 -26.23
C ALA A 90 -4.72 8.89 -25.00
N GLY A 91 -3.55 8.55 -24.45
CA GLY A 91 -2.92 9.41 -23.44
C GLY A 91 -1.82 8.83 -22.55
N GLY A 92 -0.84 8.10 -23.09
CA GLY A 92 0.53 8.16 -22.53
C GLY A 92 0.85 7.43 -21.23
N ALA A 93 0.00 6.52 -20.74
CA ALA A 93 0.41 5.38 -19.91
C ALA A 93 -0.65 4.26 -20.01
N GLU A 94 -0.86 3.74 -21.21
CA GLU A 94 -1.97 2.81 -21.48
C GLU A 94 -1.85 1.51 -20.67
N LEU A 95 -2.99 1.04 -20.17
CA LEU A 95 -3.13 -0.35 -19.76
C LEU A 95 -2.93 -1.22 -21.00
N THR A 96 -1.87 -2.03 -21.00
CA THR A 96 -1.64 -3.02 -22.06
C THR A 96 -2.81 -4.00 -22.13
N SER A 97 -2.96 -4.73 -23.25
CA SER A 97 -4.00 -5.75 -23.36
C SER A 97 -3.91 -6.80 -22.24
N GLU A 98 -2.69 -7.15 -21.81
CA GLU A 98 -2.44 -8.05 -20.69
C GLU A 98 -2.88 -7.45 -19.35
N GLU A 99 -2.61 -6.17 -19.11
CA GLU A 99 -3.06 -5.47 -17.90
C GLU A 99 -4.59 -5.31 -17.88
N LEU A 100 -5.21 -5.00 -19.03
CA LEU A 100 -6.66 -4.98 -19.13
C LEU A 100 -7.28 -6.34 -18.83
N GLN A 101 -6.65 -7.44 -19.28
CA GLN A 101 -7.10 -8.78 -18.95
C GLN A 101 -6.94 -9.08 -17.45
N ARG A 102 -5.79 -8.74 -16.85
CA ARG A 102 -5.50 -8.91 -15.42
C ARG A 102 -6.47 -8.13 -14.54
N TYR A 103 -6.73 -6.86 -14.88
CA TYR A 103 -7.53 -5.94 -14.06
C TYR A 103 -8.99 -5.84 -14.50
N SER A 104 -9.45 -6.68 -15.43
CA SER A 104 -10.78 -6.51 -16.03
C SER A 104 -11.91 -6.47 -15.00
N ARG A 105 -11.79 -7.20 -13.87
CA ARG A 105 -12.82 -7.19 -12.82
C ARG A 105 -12.82 -5.88 -12.04
N GLN A 106 -11.68 -5.21 -11.88
CA GLN A 106 -11.58 -3.91 -11.23
C GLN A 106 -12.03 -2.78 -12.14
N VAL A 107 -11.61 -2.81 -13.42
CA VAL A 107 -12.03 -1.84 -14.44
C VAL A 107 -13.57 -1.84 -14.64
N MET A 108 -14.22 -2.99 -14.42
CA MET A 108 -15.67 -3.13 -14.52
C MET A 108 -16.45 -2.56 -13.32
N LEU A 109 -15.78 -2.26 -12.20
CA LEU A 109 -16.41 -1.60 -11.07
C LEU A 109 -16.70 -0.15 -11.44
N GLU A 110 -17.93 0.29 -11.19
CA GLU A 110 -18.34 1.69 -11.41
C GLU A 110 -17.49 2.63 -10.56
N GLU A 111 -17.05 2.15 -9.40
CA GLU A 111 -16.26 2.92 -8.47
C GLU A 111 -14.84 3.19 -8.96
N ILE A 112 -14.24 2.30 -9.75
CA ILE A 112 -12.86 2.39 -10.23
C ILE A 112 -12.85 2.80 -11.71
N GLY A 113 -13.48 2.02 -12.58
CA GLY A 113 -13.45 2.26 -14.02
C GLY A 113 -12.04 2.19 -14.61
N PHE A 114 -11.91 2.62 -15.87
CA PHE A 114 -10.59 2.75 -16.52
C PHE A 114 -9.76 3.87 -15.87
N GLU A 115 -10.37 5.03 -15.63
CA GLU A 115 -9.67 6.20 -15.07
C GLU A 115 -9.13 5.93 -13.66
N GLY A 116 -9.91 5.29 -12.78
CA GLY A 116 -9.44 4.90 -11.46
C GLY A 116 -8.31 3.88 -11.53
N MET A 117 -8.34 2.96 -12.50
CA MET A 117 -7.25 2.01 -12.71
C MET A 117 -5.95 2.70 -13.17
N GLU A 118 -6.04 3.70 -14.04
CA GLU A 118 -4.88 4.52 -14.43
C GLU A 118 -4.29 5.28 -13.24
N LYS A 119 -5.15 5.85 -12.38
CA LYS A 119 -4.72 6.49 -11.12
C LYS A 119 -4.04 5.50 -10.19
N ILE A 120 -4.60 4.30 -10.02
CA ILE A 120 -3.99 3.20 -9.24
C ILE A 120 -2.60 2.86 -9.78
N ARG A 121 -2.45 2.66 -11.10
CA ARG A 121 -1.14 2.37 -11.73
C ARG A 121 -0.13 3.50 -11.65
N SER A 122 -0.59 4.73 -11.47
CA SER A 122 0.30 5.89 -11.35
C SER A 122 0.67 6.18 -9.89
N ALA A 123 -0.06 5.59 -8.93
CA ALA A 123 0.09 5.89 -7.52
C ALA A 123 1.35 5.28 -6.91
N LYS A 124 1.92 6.01 -5.96
CA LYS A 124 3.01 5.60 -5.08
C LYS A 124 2.48 5.49 -3.66
N VAL A 125 2.46 4.27 -3.11
CA VAL A 125 1.99 4.01 -1.74
C VAL A 125 3.14 3.53 -0.87
N CYS A 126 3.32 4.18 0.28
CA CYS A 126 4.31 3.78 1.29
C CYS A 126 3.59 3.01 2.40
N ILE A 127 3.91 1.73 2.56
CA ILE A 127 3.36 0.89 3.63
C ILE A 127 4.44 0.68 4.69
N VAL A 128 4.10 1.07 5.91
CA VAL A 128 5.02 1.05 7.04
C VAL A 128 4.58 -0.07 8.00
N GLY A 129 5.40 -1.11 8.07
CA GLY A 129 5.09 -2.40 8.68
C GLY A 129 4.76 -3.46 7.61
N ALA A 130 5.49 -4.58 7.64
CA ALA A 130 5.27 -5.78 6.83
C ALA A 130 4.82 -6.97 7.71
N GLY A 131 4.26 -6.66 8.89
CA GLY A 131 3.74 -7.59 9.87
C GLY A 131 2.27 -8.01 9.62
N GLY A 132 1.52 -8.28 10.69
CA GLY A 132 0.18 -8.86 10.59
C GLY A 132 -0.85 -8.04 9.79
N ILE A 133 -0.86 -6.72 9.98
CA ILE A 133 -1.71 -5.79 9.20
C ILE A 133 -1.08 -5.52 7.83
N GLY A 134 0.23 -5.26 7.80
CA GLY A 134 0.93 -4.86 6.57
C GLY A 134 0.92 -5.93 5.48
N ASN A 135 1.01 -7.21 5.86
CA ASN A 135 1.07 -8.36 4.95
C ASN A 135 -0.15 -8.44 4.01
N PRO A 136 -1.40 -8.40 4.49
CA PRO A 136 -2.57 -8.31 3.62
C PRO A 136 -2.65 -6.99 2.84
N VAL A 137 -2.23 -5.84 3.40
CA VAL A 137 -2.24 -4.55 2.68
C VAL A 137 -1.34 -4.59 1.46
N ILE A 138 -0.05 -4.93 1.63
CA ILE A 138 0.93 -4.93 0.53
C ILE A 138 0.56 -5.97 -0.54
N THR A 139 0.01 -7.11 -0.12
CA THR A 139 -0.46 -8.16 -1.04
C THR A 139 -1.63 -7.66 -1.89
N GLN A 140 -2.65 -7.07 -1.28
CA GLN A 140 -3.82 -6.58 -1.98
C GLN A 140 -3.47 -5.43 -2.93
N LEU A 141 -2.74 -4.41 -2.47
CA LEU A 141 -2.36 -3.27 -3.33
C LEU A 141 -1.46 -3.69 -4.50
N THR A 142 -0.56 -4.65 -4.27
CA THR A 142 0.25 -5.23 -5.35
C THR A 142 -0.64 -5.95 -6.37
N ALA A 143 -1.59 -6.79 -5.92
CA ALA A 143 -2.55 -7.46 -6.80
C ALA A 143 -3.50 -6.48 -7.51
N MET A 144 -3.80 -5.34 -6.89
CA MET A 144 -4.58 -4.26 -7.46
C MET A 144 -3.82 -3.43 -8.51
N GLY A 145 -2.49 -3.59 -8.60
CA GLY A 145 -1.70 -2.92 -9.63
C GLY A 145 -1.33 -1.48 -9.29
N VAL A 146 -1.17 -1.15 -8.01
CA VAL A 146 -0.56 0.12 -7.60
C VAL A 146 0.79 0.27 -8.29
N GLY A 147 1.11 1.45 -8.84
CA GLY A 147 2.32 1.65 -9.64
C GLY A 147 3.61 1.34 -8.90
N LYS A 148 3.76 1.94 -7.72
CA LYS A 148 4.92 1.77 -6.86
C LYS A 148 4.53 1.57 -5.41
N ILE A 149 5.11 0.56 -4.78
CA ILE A 149 4.92 0.24 -3.37
C ILE A 149 6.28 0.27 -2.67
N ARG A 150 6.42 1.18 -1.70
CA ARG A 150 7.50 1.12 -0.72
C ARG A 150 7.04 0.33 0.49
N ILE A 151 7.87 -0.60 0.94
CA ILE A 151 7.60 -1.44 2.11
C ILE A 151 8.70 -1.17 3.12
N VAL A 152 8.32 -0.71 4.31
CA VAL A 152 9.26 -0.33 5.37
C VAL A 152 9.07 -1.25 6.56
N ASP A 153 10.08 -2.01 6.93
CA ASP A 153 10.08 -2.84 8.13
C ASP A 153 11.53 -3.13 8.52
N ARG A 154 11.81 -3.23 9.82
CA ARG A 154 13.15 -3.52 10.35
C ARG A 154 13.35 -4.98 10.74
N ASP A 155 12.27 -5.75 10.80
CA ASP A 155 12.32 -7.05 11.42
C ASP A 155 12.78 -8.15 10.46
N VAL A 156 13.18 -9.25 11.09
CA VAL A 156 13.34 -10.55 10.45
C VAL A 156 12.13 -11.43 10.70
N ILE A 157 11.98 -12.47 9.90
CA ILE A 157 10.86 -13.41 9.98
C ILE A 157 11.11 -14.41 11.12
N GLU A 158 10.11 -14.56 11.99
CA GLU A 158 10.11 -15.55 13.07
C GLU A 158 8.97 -16.56 12.91
N VAL A 159 9.13 -17.76 13.49
CA VAL A 159 8.08 -18.80 13.49
C VAL A 159 6.75 -18.30 14.08
N THR A 160 6.81 -17.44 15.09
CA THR A 160 5.64 -16.84 15.76
C THR A 160 4.87 -15.89 14.83
N ASN A 161 5.44 -15.51 13.69
CA ASN A 161 4.82 -14.62 12.71
C ASN A 161 3.93 -15.41 11.72
N LEU A 162 4.26 -16.67 11.45
CA LEU A 162 3.71 -17.43 10.32
C LEU A 162 2.19 -17.67 10.41
N HIS A 163 1.60 -17.69 11.60
CA HIS A 163 0.15 -17.87 11.77
C HIS A 163 -0.70 -16.68 11.26
N ARG A 164 -0.08 -15.52 10.99
CA ARG A 164 -0.80 -14.30 10.56
C ARG A 164 -0.13 -13.51 9.43
N GLN A 165 1.09 -13.87 9.04
CA GLN A 165 1.88 -13.16 8.03
C GLN A 165 2.13 -14.06 6.81
N HIS A 166 1.07 -14.25 6.00
CA HIS A 166 0.99 -15.32 5.00
C HIS A 166 1.89 -15.16 3.77
N LEU A 167 2.53 -14.00 3.58
CA LEU A 167 3.66 -13.93 2.63
C LEU A 167 4.86 -14.77 3.08
N TYR A 168 5.00 -15.18 4.34
CA TYR A 168 6.20 -15.87 4.81
C TYR A 168 5.95 -17.35 5.03
N THR A 169 6.98 -18.17 4.86
CA THR A 169 6.98 -19.61 5.10
C THR A 169 8.12 -20.01 6.04
N ASP A 170 8.14 -21.27 6.50
CA ASP A 170 9.22 -21.78 7.35
C ASP A 170 10.62 -21.59 6.73
N ASP A 171 10.71 -21.68 5.40
CA ASP A 171 11.96 -21.47 4.65
C ASP A 171 12.50 -20.03 4.74
N ASP A 172 11.70 -19.07 5.17
CA ASP A 172 12.15 -17.67 5.32
C ASP A 172 12.59 -17.30 6.73
N ILE A 173 12.52 -18.21 7.71
CA ILE A 173 12.85 -17.87 9.10
C ILE A 173 14.28 -17.29 9.17
N GLY A 174 14.39 -16.11 9.79
CA GLY A 174 15.61 -15.33 9.91
C GLY A 174 15.97 -14.47 8.69
N ARG A 175 15.17 -14.46 7.62
CA ARG A 175 15.32 -13.50 6.51
C ARG A 175 14.67 -12.16 6.86
N VAL A 176 15.14 -11.08 6.26
CA VAL A 176 14.56 -9.74 6.40
C VAL A 176 13.14 -9.73 5.80
N LYS A 177 12.15 -9.24 6.56
CA LYS A 177 10.73 -9.25 6.14
C LYS A 177 10.51 -8.55 4.80
N VAL A 178 10.99 -7.31 4.66
CA VAL A 178 10.80 -6.53 3.42
C VAL A 178 11.46 -7.18 2.20
N GLU A 179 12.58 -7.88 2.38
CA GLU A 179 13.27 -8.57 1.30
C GLU A 179 12.45 -9.76 0.81
N ALA A 180 12.05 -10.63 1.73
CA ALA A 180 11.24 -11.81 1.43
C ALA A 180 9.84 -11.45 0.90
N ALA A 181 9.25 -10.34 1.37
CA ALA A 181 8.02 -9.78 0.85
C ALA A 181 8.21 -9.29 -0.59
N ALA A 182 9.26 -8.50 -0.86
CA ALA A 182 9.51 -7.96 -2.20
C ALA A 182 9.70 -9.05 -3.26
N GLU A 183 10.43 -10.13 -2.94
CA GLU A 183 10.58 -11.27 -3.84
C GLU A 183 9.25 -11.95 -4.21
N ARG A 184 8.31 -12.00 -3.27
CA ARG A 184 6.99 -12.62 -3.50
C ARG A 184 6.05 -11.69 -4.24
N LEU A 185 6.05 -10.41 -3.87
CA LEU A 185 5.19 -9.41 -4.48
C LEU A 185 5.57 -9.15 -5.95
N ARG A 186 6.87 -9.13 -6.28
CA ARG A 186 7.33 -9.06 -7.68
C ARG A 186 6.89 -10.27 -8.51
N ARG A 187 6.76 -11.46 -7.90
CA ARG A 187 6.21 -12.66 -8.56
C ARG A 187 4.69 -12.60 -8.68
N LEU A 188 4.01 -12.09 -7.66
CA LEU A 188 2.56 -11.91 -7.64
C LEU A 188 2.12 -10.96 -8.75
N ASN A 189 2.80 -9.82 -8.90
CA ASN A 189 2.50 -8.86 -9.94
C ASN A 189 3.77 -8.15 -10.44
N PRO A 190 4.34 -8.58 -11.58
CA PRO A 190 5.60 -8.02 -12.08
C PRO A 190 5.48 -6.59 -12.65
N THR A 191 4.25 -6.05 -12.81
CA THR A 191 4.05 -4.68 -13.30
C THR A 191 4.15 -3.63 -12.19
N VAL A 192 4.29 -4.05 -10.94
CA VAL A 192 4.37 -3.16 -9.77
C VAL A 192 5.83 -2.98 -9.36
N GLU A 193 6.27 -1.74 -9.21
CA GLU A 193 7.58 -1.44 -8.65
C GLU A 193 7.56 -1.66 -7.13
N ILE A 194 8.31 -2.64 -6.64
CA ILE A 194 8.45 -2.91 -5.21
C ILE A 194 9.80 -2.40 -4.68
N GLU A 195 9.74 -1.45 -3.75
CA GLU A 195 10.87 -0.83 -3.07
C GLU A 195 10.93 -1.26 -1.59
N PRO A 196 11.70 -2.31 -1.25
CA PRO A 196 11.91 -2.71 0.13
C PRO A 196 12.92 -1.79 0.85
N VAL A 197 12.56 -1.29 2.03
CA VAL A 197 13.40 -0.42 2.86
C VAL A 197 13.56 -1.03 4.25
N PRO A 198 14.71 -1.67 4.54
CA PRO A 198 14.92 -2.38 5.79
C PRO A 198 15.37 -1.41 6.90
N THR A 199 14.46 -0.62 7.48
CA THR A 199 14.81 0.41 8.48
C THR A 199 13.72 0.61 9.53
N SER A 200 14.11 1.10 10.70
CA SER A 200 13.19 1.55 11.73
C SER A 200 12.56 2.89 11.38
N VAL A 201 11.33 3.10 11.82
CA VAL A 201 10.61 4.37 11.73
C VAL A 201 10.81 5.11 13.05
N THR A 202 11.46 6.27 12.96
CA THR A 202 11.78 7.11 14.10
C THR A 202 11.56 8.56 13.71
N LYS A 203 11.61 9.49 14.66
CA LYS A 203 11.57 10.94 14.36
C LYS A 203 12.67 11.42 13.41
N TYR A 204 13.75 10.66 13.26
CA TYR A 204 14.89 10.97 12.37
C TYR A 204 14.68 10.40 10.96
N THR A 205 14.12 9.19 10.86
CA THR A 205 13.99 8.45 9.59
C THR A 205 12.65 8.67 8.89
N ALA A 206 11.58 8.96 9.64
CA ALA A 206 10.21 9.03 9.12
C ALA A 206 10.03 10.03 7.97
N GLY A 207 10.69 11.19 8.04
CA GLY A 207 10.63 12.20 6.97
C GLY A 207 11.15 11.67 5.63
N GLY A 208 12.30 11.01 5.63
CA GLY A 208 12.86 10.39 4.41
C GLY A 208 12.03 9.21 3.89
N ILE A 209 11.39 8.47 4.80
CA ILE A 209 10.53 7.33 4.47
C ILE A 209 9.28 7.75 3.71
N VAL A 210 8.59 8.82 4.14
CA VAL A 210 7.30 9.20 3.56
C VAL A 210 7.42 10.11 2.34
N LYS A 211 8.54 10.82 2.20
CA LYS A 211 8.74 11.82 1.15
C LYS A 211 8.54 11.22 -0.25
N ASP A 212 7.89 12.00 -1.13
CA ASP A 212 7.63 11.71 -2.55
C ASP A 212 6.61 10.58 -2.82
N PHE A 213 5.78 10.24 -1.82
CA PHE A 213 4.67 9.29 -1.93
C PHE A 213 3.32 10.00 -1.87
N ASP A 214 2.31 9.41 -2.51
CA ASP A 214 0.96 9.99 -2.58
C ASP A 214 0.16 9.70 -1.31
N ILE A 215 0.40 8.54 -0.69
CA ILE A 215 -0.31 8.06 0.51
C ILE A 215 0.63 7.20 1.35
N VAL A 216 0.47 7.28 2.67
CA VAL A 216 1.12 6.38 3.64
C VAL A 216 0.07 5.52 4.33
N ILE A 217 0.38 4.24 4.49
CA ILE A 217 -0.43 3.29 5.28
C ILE A 217 0.39 2.85 6.49
N ASP A 218 -0.16 3.10 7.66
CA ASP A 218 0.42 2.71 8.94
C ASP A 218 -0.08 1.33 9.36
N ALA A 219 0.83 0.37 9.35
CA ALA A 219 0.64 -0.99 9.81
C ALA A 219 1.65 -1.34 10.93
N LEU A 220 2.09 -0.33 11.70
CA LEU A 220 3.00 -0.47 12.82
C LEU A 220 2.29 -0.99 14.07
N ASP A 221 3.06 -1.53 15.00
CA ASP A 221 2.63 -1.99 16.32
C ASP A 221 3.29 -1.23 17.49
N SER A 222 4.08 -0.19 17.20
CA SER A 222 4.73 0.67 18.19
C SER A 222 4.13 2.07 18.21
N VAL A 223 3.92 2.62 19.40
CA VAL A 223 3.30 3.94 19.61
C VAL A 223 4.22 5.06 19.11
N ASP A 224 5.50 5.02 19.49
CA ASP A 224 6.47 6.05 19.14
C ASP A 224 6.70 6.13 17.63
N ALA A 225 6.79 4.98 16.97
CA ALA A 225 6.91 4.91 15.52
C ALA A 225 5.67 5.50 14.80
N ARG A 226 4.46 5.24 15.33
CA ARG A 226 3.21 5.81 14.79
C ARG A 226 3.16 7.32 14.92
N TYR A 227 3.58 7.87 16.06
CA TYR A 227 3.66 9.33 16.21
C TYR A 227 4.70 9.96 15.28
N ALA A 228 5.89 9.35 15.17
CA ALA A 228 6.91 9.81 14.23
C ALA A 228 6.39 9.80 12.77
N LEU A 229 5.65 8.76 12.40
CA LEU A 229 5.04 8.64 11.07
C LEU A 229 3.94 9.69 10.84
N ASN A 230 3.05 9.89 11.82
CA ASN A 230 2.01 10.92 11.80
C ASN A 230 2.62 12.33 11.62
N ASP A 231 3.64 12.65 12.41
CA ASP A 231 4.29 13.95 12.39
C ASP A 231 5.00 14.20 11.04
N ALA A 232 5.64 13.16 10.48
CA ALA A 232 6.23 13.23 9.15
C ALA A 232 5.18 13.41 8.04
N CYS A 233 4.07 12.68 8.09
CA CYS A 233 2.98 12.80 7.11
C CYS A 233 2.34 14.20 7.14
N ILE A 234 2.14 14.77 8.32
CA ILE A 234 1.64 16.14 8.48
C ILE A 234 2.63 17.15 7.90
N LYS A 235 3.92 16.99 8.21
CA LYS A 235 4.99 17.87 7.71
C LYS A 235 5.09 17.86 6.19
N HIS A 236 4.98 16.69 5.57
CA HIS A 236 5.05 16.53 4.11
C HIS A 236 3.70 16.69 3.40
N ASN A 237 2.62 16.94 4.16
CA ASN A 237 1.25 17.04 3.64
C ASN A 237 0.80 15.80 2.85
N ILE A 238 1.13 14.60 3.36
CA ILE A 238 0.79 13.30 2.77
C ILE A 238 -0.33 12.63 3.60
N PRO A 239 -1.44 12.20 2.99
CA PRO A 239 -2.47 11.41 3.65
C PRO A 239 -1.92 10.17 4.36
N LEU A 240 -2.41 9.92 5.57
CA LEU A 240 -2.05 8.77 6.40
C LEU A 240 -3.29 7.95 6.74
N ILE A 241 -3.22 6.63 6.55
CA ILE A 241 -4.29 5.71 6.95
C ILE A 241 -3.78 4.85 8.10
N TYR A 242 -4.28 5.16 9.29
CA TYR A 242 -3.94 4.48 10.53
C TYR A 242 -4.74 3.19 10.68
N ALA A 243 -4.08 2.13 11.17
CA ALA A 243 -4.77 1.01 11.78
C ALA A 243 -4.02 0.45 12.99
N GLY A 244 -4.79 -0.09 13.93
CA GLY A 244 -4.28 -0.87 15.06
C GLY A 244 -5.18 -2.05 15.34
N ALA A 245 -4.64 -3.16 15.85
CA ALA A 245 -5.40 -4.33 16.24
C ALA A 245 -4.76 -5.01 17.44
N ILE A 246 -5.58 -5.51 18.36
CA ILE A 246 -5.14 -6.26 19.53
C ILE A 246 -6.24 -7.23 19.97
N GLY A 247 -5.87 -8.44 20.38
CA GLY A 247 -6.84 -9.48 20.72
C GLY A 247 -7.80 -9.73 19.56
N VAL A 248 -9.07 -9.38 19.75
CA VAL A 248 -10.14 -9.54 18.77
C VAL A 248 -10.70 -8.20 18.26
N THR A 249 -10.07 -7.09 18.62
CA THR A 249 -10.54 -5.74 18.30
C THR A 249 -9.57 -5.01 17.38
N GLY A 250 -10.11 -4.10 16.58
CA GLY A 250 -9.38 -3.38 15.56
C GLY A 250 -9.87 -1.95 15.43
N SER A 251 -9.00 -1.07 14.93
CA SER A 251 -9.32 0.33 14.71
C SER A 251 -8.72 0.83 13.40
N VAL A 252 -9.43 1.70 12.68
CA VAL A 252 -8.97 2.32 11.43
C VAL A 252 -9.44 3.77 11.37
N CYS A 253 -8.59 4.69 10.93
CA CYS A 253 -9.00 6.04 10.58
C CYS A 253 -8.17 6.63 9.44
N THR A 254 -8.72 7.63 8.76
CA THR A 254 -8.04 8.32 7.66
C THR A 254 -7.71 9.75 8.08
N ILE A 255 -6.42 10.08 8.06
CA ILE A 255 -5.87 11.38 8.42
C ILE A 255 -5.50 12.12 7.14
N LEU A 256 -6.17 13.26 6.92
CA LEU A 256 -5.85 14.21 5.87
C LEU A 256 -5.11 15.40 6.51
N PRO A 257 -3.80 15.56 6.25
CA PRO A 257 -3.00 16.64 6.82
C PRO A 257 -3.66 18.01 6.68
N ASN A 258 -3.63 18.77 7.77
CA ASN A 258 -4.19 20.13 7.86
C ASN A 258 -5.69 20.24 7.55
N LYS A 259 -6.43 19.12 7.42
CA LYS A 259 -7.88 19.10 7.15
C LYS A 259 -8.68 18.30 8.18
N SER A 260 -8.11 17.22 8.74
CA SER A 260 -8.78 16.36 9.70
C SER A 260 -8.05 16.31 11.05
N ALA A 261 -8.68 15.67 12.04
CA ALA A 261 -8.00 15.21 13.24
C ALA A 261 -6.82 14.30 12.85
N CYS A 262 -5.69 14.46 13.54
CA CYS A 262 -4.54 13.57 13.40
C CYS A 262 -4.45 12.59 14.58
N LEU A 263 -3.44 11.71 14.57
CA LEU A 263 -3.27 10.73 15.64
C LEU A 263 -3.14 11.38 17.02
N ARG A 264 -2.38 12.49 17.14
CA ARG A 264 -2.25 13.26 18.39
C ARG A 264 -3.50 14.02 18.82
N CYS A 265 -4.43 14.30 17.90
CA CYS A 265 -5.74 14.84 18.30
C CYS A 265 -6.58 13.79 19.01
N MET A 266 -6.43 12.52 18.61
CA MET A 266 -7.15 11.39 19.18
C MET A 266 -6.52 10.92 20.49
N PHE A 267 -5.19 10.82 20.47
CA PHE A 267 -4.37 10.31 21.53
C PHE A 267 -3.22 11.28 21.76
N PRO A 268 -3.36 12.27 22.67
CA PRO A 268 -2.34 13.30 22.84
C PRO A 268 -1.03 12.77 23.40
N GLU A 269 -1.12 11.84 24.36
CA GLU A 269 0.00 11.34 25.17
C GLU A 269 -0.16 9.84 25.45
N LEU A 270 -0.35 9.00 24.43
CA LEU A 270 -0.22 7.55 24.63
C LEU A 270 1.21 7.21 25.03
N ASN A 271 1.36 6.50 26.14
CA ASN A 271 2.61 5.92 26.57
C ASN A 271 2.69 4.45 26.11
N GLU A 272 3.78 4.06 25.47
CA GLU A 272 4.02 2.69 25.02
C GLU A 272 4.02 1.69 26.18
N ASP A 273 4.55 2.09 27.34
CA ASP A 273 4.60 1.25 28.56
C ASP A 273 3.22 0.95 29.14
N GLU A 274 2.21 1.76 28.81
CA GLU A 274 0.84 1.60 29.29
C GLU A 274 -0.03 0.81 28.31
N MET A 275 0.47 0.54 27.10
CA MET A 275 -0.28 -0.17 26.07
C MET A 275 -0.06 -1.68 26.16
N PRO A 276 -1.14 -2.49 26.15
CA PRO A 276 -0.99 -3.93 26.04
C PRO A 276 -0.32 -4.31 24.71
N ALA A 277 0.66 -5.20 24.75
CA ALA A 277 1.38 -5.64 23.57
C ALA A 277 0.69 -6.84 22.90
N CYS A 278 0.79 -6.95 21.58
CA CYS A 278 0.33 -8.15 20.86
C CYS A 278 1.00 -9.44 21.35
N SER A 279 2.21 -9.35 21.90
CA SER A 279 2.92 -10.50 22.48
C SER A 279 2.34 -10.97 23.81
N THR A 280 1.59 -10.12 24.52
CA THR A 280 0.96 -10.47 25.81
C THR A 280 -0.51 -10.81 25.64
N GLU A 281 -1.27 -10.02 24.87
CA GLU A 281 -2.71 -10.22 24.66
C GLU A 281 -3.04 -11.19 23.52
N GLY A 282 -2.07 -11.44 22.63
CA GLY A 282 -2.32 -12.11 21.37
C GLY A 282 -3.08 -11.25 20.37
N VAL A 283 -3.29 -11.78 19.16
CA VAL A 283 -4.09 -11.13 18.13
C VAL A 283 -4.71 -12.16 17.19
N HIS A 284 -6.00 -12.00 16.92
CA HIS A 284 -6.75 -12.88 16.05
C HIS A 284 -6.45 -12.57 14.58
N PRO A 285 -6.03 -13.54 13.74
CA PRO A 285 -5.67 -13.27 12.34
C PRO A 285 -6.77 -12.55 11.55
N SER A 286 -8.04 -12.89 11.75
CA SER A 286 -9.15 -12.25 11.03
C SER A 286 -9.28 -10.75 11.29
N ILE A 287 -8.97 -10.24 12.49
CA ILE A 287 -9.10 -8.80 12.76
C ILE A 287 -8.08 -8.01 11.94
N LEU A 288 -6.88 -8.59 11.73
CA LEU A 288 -5.82 -8.01 10.90
C LEU A 288 -6.27 -7.84 9.45
N TYR A 289 -6.97 -8.84 8.90
CA TYR A 289 -7.49 -8.79 7.53
C TYR A 289 -8.64 -7.80 7.37
N LEU A 290 -9.50 -7.67 8.39
CA LEU A 290 -10.57 -6.67 8.37
C LEU A 290 -9.99 -5.25 8.36
N VAL A 291 -9.11 -4.92 9.30
CA VAL A 291 -8.51 -3.57 9.34
C VAL A 291 -7.67 -3.29 8.08
N ALA A 292 -6.90 -4.26 7.61
CA ALA A 292 -6.11 -4.13 6.38
C ALA A 292 -6.97 -3.91 5.13
N GLY A 293 -8.04 -4.68 4.95
CA GLY A 293 -8.95 -4.50 3.82
C GLY A 293 -9.62 -3.12 3.83
N ILE A 294 -9.92 -2.59 5.01
CA ILE A 294 -10.48 -1.25 5.16
C ILE A 294 -9.41 -0.18 4.86
N GLN A 295 -8.15 -0.37 5.30
CA GLN A 295 -7.05 0.52 4.92
C GLN A 295 -6.87 0.58 3.40
N VAL A 296 -6.88 -0.58 2.72
CA VAL A 296 -6.80 -0.68 1.26
C VAL A 296 -7.96 0.08 0.60
N SER A 297 -9.19 -0.09 1.10
CA SER A 297 -10.37 0.61 0.59
C SER A 297 -10.25 2.14 0.70
N GLU A 298 -9.80 2.64 1.85
CA GLU A 298 -9.59 4.07 2.07
C GLU A 298 -8.45 4.62 1.19
N ALA A 299 -7.35 3.86 1.01
CA ALA A 299 -6.26 4.24 0.12
C ALA A 299 -6.72 4.36 -1.32
N VAL A 300 -7.46 3.37 -1.81
CA VAL A 300 -7.99 3.37 -3.19
C VAL A 300 -8.92 4.56 -3.41
N LYS A 301 -9.79 4.91 -2.45
CA LYS A 301 -10.63 6.12 -2.56
C LYS A 301 -9.80 7.38 -2.74
N ILE A 302 -8.77 7.57 -1.92
CA ILE A 302 -7.88 8.73 -2.04
C ILE A 302 -7.19 8.73 -3.41
N ILE A 303 -6.61 7.61 -3.83
CA ILE A 303 -5.90 7.47 -5.11
C ILE A 303 -6.78 7.89 -6.29
N ILE A 304 -8.04 7.42 -6.30
CA ILE A 304 -8.95 7.70 -7.42
C ILE A 304 -9.64 9.07 -7.32
N GLY A 305 -9.36 9.85 -6.27
CA GLY A 305 -9.87 11.20 -6.05
C GLY A 305 -11.25 11.27 -5.36
N LYS A 306 -11.66 10.21 -4.67
CA LYS A 306 -12.86 10.19 -3.83
C LYS A 306 -12.55 10.59 -2.40
N GLU A 307 -13.56 11.13 -1.72
CA GLU A 307 -13.46 11.42 -0.30
C GLU A 307 -13.37 10.11 0.51
N PRO A 308 -12.38 9.96 1.41
CA PRO A 308 -12.29 8.81 2.29
C PRO A 308 -13.45 8.79 3.29
N THR A 309 -13.92 7.60 3.66
CA THR A 309 -15.09 7.46 4.54
C THR A 309 -14.75 7.71 6.01
N LEU A 310 -13.50 7.47 6.41
CA LEU A 310 -13.03 7.53 7.79
C LEU A 310 -12.30 8.84 8.13
N VAL A 311 -12.47 9.89 7.32
CA VAL A 311 -12.04 11.23 7.71
C VAL A 311 -12.79 11.68 8.95
N ASN A 312 -12.06 12.13 9.97
CA ASN A 312 -12.60 12.54 11.28
C ASN A 312 -13.43 11.44 11.96
N LYS A 313 -13.19 10.16 11.67
CA LYS A 313 -13.90 9.04 12.28
C LYS A 313 -12.92 7.92 12.59
N LEU A 314 -12.96 7.41 13.81
CA LEU A 314 -12.33 6.17 14.18
C LEU A 314 -13.36 5.06 13.99
N LEU A 315 -13.11 4.17 13.04
CA LEU A 315 -13.85 2.92 12.97
C LEU A 315 -13.27 1.98 14.01
N TYR A 316 -14.11 1.49 14.92
CA TYR A 316 -13.80 0.46 15.90
C TYR A 316 -14.51 -0.83 15.48
N ILE A 317 -13.80 -1.94 15.53
CA ILE A 317 -14.27 -3.25 15.09
C ILE A 317 -14.07 -4.22 16.24
N ASP A 318 -15.10 -4.98 16.58
CA ASP A 318 -15.04 -6.04 17.59
C ASP A 318 -15.53 -7.35 16.97
N LEU A 319 -14.67 -8.39 16.95
CA LEU A 319 -15.07 -9.70 16.42
C LEU A 319 -15.97 -10.50 17.34
N ASN A 320 -16.01 -10.22 18.65
CA ASN A 320 -16.89 -10.95 19.56
C ASN A 320 -18.36 -10.67 19.26
N GLU A 321 -18.68 -9.38 19.07
CA GLU A 321 -20.03 -8.91 18.75
C GLU A 321 -20.27 -8.73 17.24
N LEU A 322 -19.21 -8.88 16.43
CA LEU A 322 -19.18 -8.52 15.01
C LEU A 322 -19.69 -7.08 14.77
N SER A 323 -19.25 -6.15 15.62
CA SER A 323 -19.67 -4.74 15.56
C SER A 323 -18.70 -3.88 14.75
N PHE A 324 -19.26 -2.81 14.18
CA PHE A 324 -18.54 -1.79 13.42
C PHE A 324 -19.02 -0.41 13.86
N ASP A 325 -18.36 0.14 14.87
CA ASP A 325 -18.74 1.39 15.52
C ASP A 325 -17.93 2.55 14.97
N ARG A 326 -18.59 3.67 14.68
CA ARG A 326 -17.92 4.90 14.20
C ARG A 326 -17.90 5.92 15.31
N ILE A 327 -16.70 6.24 15.78
CA ILE A 327 -16.46 7.25 16.81
C ILE A 327 -16.03 8.53 16.11
N GLN A 328 -16.74 9.63 16.37
CA GLN A 328 -16.40 10.93 15.80
C GLN A 328 -15.10 11.46 16.41
N MET A 329 -14.21 11.95 15.55
CA MET A 329 -12.95 12.59 15.94
C MET A 329 -13.01 14.09 15.64
N PHE A 330 -12.26 14.88 16.41
CA PHE A 330 -12.21 16.33 16.27
C PHE A 330 -10.76 16.81 16.21
N ARG A 331 -10.43 17.60 15.18
CA ARG A 331 -9.14 18.28 15.10
C ARG A 331 -9.05 19.30 16.23
N GLN A 332 -7.92 19.33 16.92
CA GLN A 332 -7.64 20.27 18.02
C GLN A 332 -6.70 21.37 17.52
N GLU A 333 -6.97 22.61 17.88
CA GLU A 333 -6.13 23.76 17.52
C GLU A 333 -4.80 23.77 18.29
N GLU A 334 -4.82 23.22 19.51
CA GLU A 334 -3.68 23.09 20.41
C GLU A 334 -2.85 21.82 20.13
N CYS A 335 -3.22 21.02 19.12
CA CYS A 335 -2.53 19.78 18.82
C CYS A 335 -1.05 20.04 18.48
N PRO A 336 -0.08 19.37 19.15
CA PRO A 336 1.34 19.64 18.92
C PRO A 336 1.82 19.23 17.51
N SER A 337 1.09 18.38 16.78
CA SER A 337 1.43 17.99 15.40
C SER A 337 0.76 18.86 14.34
N CYS A 338 -0.58 18.94 14.37
CA CYS A 338 -1.36 19.56 13.29
C CYS A 338 -2.04 20.87 13.69
N GLY A 339 -1.94 21.30 14.95
CA GLY A 339 -2.53 22.52 15.47
C GLY A 339 -1.84 23.78 14.96
N SER A 340 -2.49 24.92 15.11
CA SER A 340 -1.94 26.23 14.72
C SER A 340 -0.76 26.67 15.59
N THR A 341 -0.66 26.14 16.81
CA THR A 341 0.42 26.43 17.77
C THR A 341 1.60 25.45 17.68
N ARG A 342 1.63 24.57 16.67
CA ARG A 342 2.71 23.58 16.51
C ARG A 342 4.07 24.27 16.52
N LYS A 343 4.99 23.78 17.36
CA LYS A 343 6.38 24.22 17.38
C LYS A 343 7.21 23.18 16.63
N GLU A 344 8.08 23.64 15.73
CA GLU A 344 9.12 22.76 15.21
C GLU A 344 10.02 22.37 16.39
N VAL A 345 9.99 21.09 16.75
CA VAL A 345 10.90 20.54 17.74
C VAL A 345 12.22 20.29 17.04
N GLU A 346 13.28 20.98 17.46
CA GLU A 346 14.64 20.62 17.03
C GLU A 346 14.94 19.19 17.48
N VAL A 347 15.14 18.34 16.50
CA VAL A 347 15.48 16.94 16.73
C VAL A 347 16.98 16.87 17.03
N VAL A 348 17.35 16.81 18.31
CA VAL A 348 18.75 16.60 18.72
C VAL A 348 19.23 15.25 18.17
N ALA A 349 20.26 15.27 17.34
CA ALA A 349 20.84 14.08 16.73
C ALA A 349 21.44 13.16 17.81
N LYS A 350 20.87 11.96 17.97
CA LYS A 350 21.54 10.84 18.65
C LYS A 350 22.42 10.11 17.63
N GLU A 351 23.50 9.45 18.05
CA GLU A 351 24.27 8.59 17.14
C GLU A 351 23.51 7.27 16.88
N LEU A 352 23.06 6.63 17.97
CA LEU A 352 22.28 5.39 17.95
C LEU A 352 21.01 5.55 18.81
N ILE A 353 19.94 4.91 18.38
CA ILE A 353 18.66 4.80 19.08
C ILE A 353 18.51 3.32 19.47
N ILE A 354 18.26 3.07 20.76
CA ILE A 354 18.16 1.72 21.30
C ILE A 354 16.80 1.57 21.94
N GLU A 355 16.09 0.52 21.53
CA GLU A 355 14.74 0.24 22.00
C GLU A 355 14.67 -1.25 22.36
N GLU A 356 14.14 -1.55 23.53
CA GLU A 356 13.77 -2.92 23.89
C GLU A 356 12.39 -3.23 23.33
N LEU A 357 12.24 -4.38 22.67
CA LEU A 357 10.94 -4.87 22.25
C LEU A 357 10.30 -5.68 23.37
N CYS A 358 9.00 -5.47 23.61
CA CYS A 358 8.23 -6.24 24.60
C CYS A 358 8.18 -7.75 24.28
N GLY A 359 8.36 -8.12 23.00
CA GLY A 359 8.36 -9.51 22.54
C GLY A 359 9.59 -10.28 23.00
N ARG A 360 9.38 -11.43 23.63
CA ARG A 360 10.46 -12.32 24.07
C ARG A 360 10.64 -13.50 23.13
N ASP A 361 11.79 -13.59 22.45
CA ASP A 361 12.14 -14.78 21.67
C ASP A 361 12.64 -15.88 22.61
N ARG A 362 11.80 -16.89 22.84
CA ARG A 362 12.05 -18.01 23.76
C ARG A 362 12.45 -17.53 25.17
N GLY A 363 11.80 -16.47 25.65
CA GLY A 363 12.03 -15.90 26.98
C GLY A 363 13.17 -14.88 27.07
N LYS A 364 13.88 -14.59 25.97
CA LYS A 364 15.01 -13.65 25.92
C LYS A 364 14.54 -12.24 25.54
N ARG A 365 15.26 -11.23 26.04
CA ARG A 365 15.07 -9.82 25.67
C ARG A 365 15.50 -9.61 24.23
N THR A 366 14.75 -8.78 23.51
CA THR A 366 15.05 -8.40 22.12
C THR A 366 15.25 -6.91 22.07
N TRP A 367 16.32 -6.47 21.42
CA TRP A 367 16.70 -5.08 21.33
C TRP A 367 16.86 -4.69 19.88
N THR A 368 16.50 -3.46 19.56
CA THR A 368 16.79 -2.86 18.26
C THR A 368 17.79 -1.74 18.43
N VAL A 369 18.71 -1.65 17.47
CA VAL A 369 19.70 -0.58 17.35
C VAL A 369 19.46 0.09 16.02
N THR A 370 19.19 1.39 16.03
CA THR A 370 18.92 2.18 14.83
C THR A 370 19.87 3.37 14.78
N PRO A 371 20.75 3.47 13.77
CA PRO A 371 21.48 4.71 13.49
C PRO A 371 20.51 5.87 13.23
N ALA A 372 20.75 7.04 13.82
CA ALA A 372 19.84 8.17 13.58
C ALA A 372 19.88 8.67 12.13
N GLU A 373 21.04 8.55 11.48
CA GLU A 373 21.16 8.69 10.04
C GLU A 373 21.38 7.31 9.41
N PRO A 374 20.65 6.96 8.33
CA PRO A 374 20.84 5.70 7.64
C PRO A 374 22.30 5.50 7.23
N ALA A 375 22.94 4.44 7.73
CA ALA A 375 24.32 4.12 7.41
C ALA A 375 24.34 2.94 6.44
N SER A 376 24.96 3.09 5.27
CA SER A 376 25.15 1.95 4.37
C SER A 376 26.27 1.07 4.91
N ILE A 377 25.91 -0.08 5.50
CA ILE A 377 26.88 -1.04 6.02
C ILE A 377 27.20 -2.14 5.01
N ASN A 378 28.46 -2.56 4.96
CA ASN A 378 28.87 -3.69 4.14
C ASN A 378 28.52 -5.01 4.83
N LEU A 379 27.42 -5.64 4.41
CA LEU A 379 26.94 -6.91 4.97
C LEU A 379 27.96 -8.06 4.84
N SER A 380 28.84 -8.03 3.84
CA SER A 380 29.90 -9.04 3.71
C SER A 380 30.95 -8.91 4.81
N SER A 381 31.31 -7.66 5.17
CA SER A 381 32.21 -7.40 6.30
C SER A 381 31.56 -7.78 7.62
N ILE A 382 30.30 -7.42 7.84
CA ILE A 382 29.54 -7.79 9.04
C ILE A 382 29.46 -9.31 9.19
N SER A 383 29.19 -10.04 8.10
CA SER A 383 29.19 -11.51 8.11
C SER A 383 30.53 -12.08 8.57
N LYS A 384 31.65 -11.58 8.04
CA LYS A 384 33.00 -12.04 8.42
C LYS A 384 33.30 -11.73 9.89
N ASN A 385 32.97 -10.53 10.34
CA ASN A 385 33.19 -10.10 11.72
C ASN A 385 32.35 -10.95 12.70
N ALA A 386 31.10 -11.25 12.35
CA ALA A 386 30.26 -12.13 13.15
C ALA A 386 30.86 -13.55 13.23
N GLU A 387 31.32 -14.10 12.11
CA GLU A 387 31.97 -15.42 12.06
C GLU A 387 33.26 -15.47 12.90
N SER A 388 34.11 -14.43 12.86
CA SER A 388 35.32 -14.35 13.70
C SER A 388 35.00 -14.26 15.19
N LEU A 389 33.82 -13.75 15.55
CA LEU A 389 33.31 -13.69 16.92
C LEU A 389 32.55 -14.97 17.34
N GLY A 390 32.59 -16.02 16.51
CA GLY A 390 31.98 -17.32 16.80
C GLY A 390 30.48 -17.41 16.52
N TYR A 391 29.91 -16.45 15.77
CA TYR A 391 28.53 -16.57 15.28
C TYR A 391 28.49 -17.44 14.01
N GLN A 392 27.47 -18.30 13.92
CA GLN A 392 27.14 -19.01 12.69
C GLN A 392 26.10 -18.20 11.90
N VAL A 393 26.44 -17.81 10.68
CA VAL A 393 25.49 -17.14 9.78
C VAL A 393 24.41 -18.13 9.33
N LYS A 394 23.15 -17.79 9.58
CA LYS A 394 21.98 -18.60 9.23
C LYS A 394 21.36 -18.16 7.92
N THR A 395 21.25 -16.85 7.70
CA THR A 395 20.70 -16.28 6.47
C THR A 395 21.62 -15.20 5.93
N ARG A 396 21.72 -15.14 4.60
CA ARG A 396 22.41 -14.09 3.85
C ARG A 396 21.46 -13.57 2.79
N GLY A 397 21.07 -12.30 2.93
CA GLY A 397 20.31 -11.56 1.93
C GLY A 397 21.09 -10.36 1.41
N SER A 398 20.52 -9.70 0.41
CA SER A 398 21.00 -8.42 -0.11
C SER A 398 20.67 -7.25 0.83
N LEU A 399 19.62 -7.38 1.65
CA LEU A 399 19.14 -6.33 2.55
C LEU A 399 19.44 -6.60 4.03
N GLY A 400 19.93 -7.79 4.36
CA GLY A 400 20.41 -8.08 5.71
C GLY A 400 21.00 -9.48 5.86
N ILE A 401 21.57 -9.72 7.02
CA ILE A 401 22.09 -11.02 7.42
C ILE A 401 21.58 -11.36 8.82
N THR A 402 21.44 -12.65 9.12
CA THR A 402 21.15 -13.12 10.48
C THR A 402 22.18 -14.16 10.88
N ALA A 403 22.81 -13.94 12.04
CA ALA A 403 23.81 -14.83 12.62
C ALA A 403 23.45 -15.19 14.06
N VAL A 404 23.82 -16.40 14.49
CA VAL A 404 23.49 -16.92 15.82
C VAL A 404 24.72 -17.46 16.52
N ASN A 405 24.83 -17.24 17.84
CA ASN A 405 25.91 -17.80 18.65
C ASN A 405 25.34 -18.75 19.70
N SER A 406 25.78 -20.02 19.63
CA SER A 406 25.53 -21.07 20.64
C SER A 406 24.06 -21.27 21.05
N GLY A 407 23.11 -20.93 20.17
CA GLY A 407 21.65 -20.97 20.45
C GLY A 407 21.17 -19.97 21.52
N ARG A 408 22.07 -19.15 22.08
CA ARG A 408 21.77 -18.19 23.14
C ARG A 408 21.51 -16.79 22.62
N MET A 409 22.16 -16.38 21.55
CA MET A 409 22.00 -15.04 20.98
C MET A 409 21.81 -15.09 19.48
N SER A 410 20.99 -14.18 18.95
CA SER A 410 20.89 -13.90 17.52
C SER A 410 21.14 -12.42 17.27
N VAL A 411 21.78 -12.13 16.14
CA VAL A 411 22.02 -10.78 15.64
C VAL A 411 21.58 -10.74 14.20
N SER A 412 20.71 -9.78 13.90
CA SER A 412 20.23 -9.53 12.54
C SER A 412 20.65 -8.12 12.16
N PHE A 413 21.47 -7.97 11.13
CA PHE A 413 21.94 -6.67 10.64
C PHE A 413 21.31 -6.37 9.30
N LEU A 414 20.81 -5.14 9.14
CA LEU A 414 20.21 -4.64 7.91
C LEU A 414 21.22 -3.78 7.16
N SER A 415 21.07 -3.66 5.84
CA SER A 415 21.92 -2.82 5.00
C SER A 415 21.85 -1.32 5.36
N SER A 416 20.82 -0.90 6.09
CA SER A 416 20.63 0.45 6.64
C SER A 416 21.45 0.76 7.90
N GLY A 417 22.18 -0.23 8.43
CA GLY A 417 22.89 -0.10 9.69
C GLY A 417 22.03 -0.47 10.90
N ALA A 418 20.71 -0.59 10.75
CA ALA A 418 19.86 -1.06 11.83
C ALA A 418 20.13 -2.53 12.15
N ALA A 419 19.96 -2.91 13.42
CA ALA A 419 20.15 -4.28 13.86
C ALA A 419 19.15 -4.70 14.94
N THR A 420 18.80 -5.97 14.95
CA THR A 420 18.02 -6.63 16.00
C THR A 420 18.90 -7.63 16.73
N ILE A 421 18.99 -7.50 18.06
CA ILE A 421 19.85 -8.31 18.92
C ILE A 421 18.98 -9.01 19.97
N VAL A 422 18.95 -10.34 19.92
CA VAL A 422 18.23 -11.17 20.89
C VAL A 422 19.20 -11.76 21.89
N GLY A 423 18.84 -11.70 23.17
CA GLY A 423 19.58 -12.32 24.28
C GLY A 423 20.64 -11.43 24.93
N ALA A 424 20.73 -10.16 24.53
CA ALA A 424 21.56 -9.16 25.24
C ALA A 424 20.95 -8.82 26.61
N LYS A 425 21.81 -8.57 27.59
CA LYS A 425 21.39 -8.40 28.99
C LYS A 425 20.77 -7.05 29.28
N ASP A 426 21.33 -6.00 28.72
CA ASP A 426 20.98 -4.59 28.95
C ASP A 426 21.44 -3.73 27.76
N GLU A 427 21.08 -2.45 27.77
CA GLU A 427 21.44 -1.49 26.73
C GLU A 427 22.96 -1.39 26.49
N GLY A 428 23.77 -1.48 27.55
CA GLY A 428 25.23 -1.43 27.44
C GLY A 428 25.80 -2.64 26.70
N ASP A 429 25.28 -3.83 26.99
CA ASP A 429 25.63 -5.07 26.29
C ASP A 429 25.24 -5.00 24.81
N VAL A 430 24.05 -4.46 24.50
CA VAL A 430 23.57 -4.23 23.12
C VAL A 430 24.53 -3.34 22.33
N ILE A 431 24.92 -2.18 22.89
CA ILE A 431 25.87 -1.25 22.25
C ILE A 431 27.20 -1.96 21.99
N LYS A 432 27.69 -2.70 22.99
CA LYS A 432 28.97 -3.41 22.89
C LYS A 432 28.92 -4.45 21.78
N ILE A 433 27.89 -5.29 21.74
CA ILE A 433 27.72 -6.32 20.69
C ILE A 433 27.66 -5.67 19.31
N TYR A 434 26.81 -4.64 19.17
CA TYR A 434 26.65 -3.91 17.91
C TYR A 434 27.99 -3.34 17.43
N LYS A 435 28.66 -2.54 18.25
CA LYS A 435 29.93 -1.90 17.89
C LYS A 435 31.03 -2.93 17.61
N THR A 436 31.12 -4.00 18.39
CA THR A 436 32.13 -5.07 18.20
C THR A 436 31.96 -5.75 16.83
N ILE A 437 30.72 -6.06 16.44
CA ILE A 437 30.45 -6.69 15.14
C ILE A 437 30.71 -5.70 14.00
N VAL A 438 30.32 -4.43 14.15
CA VAL A 438 30.56 -3.39 13.14
C VAL A 438 32.06 -3.10 12.96
N SER A 439 32.84 -3.05 14.04
CA SER A 439 34.28 -2.74 14.00
C SER A 439 35.19 -3.95 13.75
N GLY A 440 34.70 -5.18 13.94
CA GLY A 440 35.51 -6.40 13.80
C GLY A 440 36.30 -6.79 15.06
N GLY A 441 35.96 -6.24 16.23
CA GLY A 441 36.48 -6.69 17.53
C GLY A 441 37.84 -6.13 17.97
N SER A 442 38.25 -4.98 17.44
CA SER A 442 39.41 -4.20 17.93
C SER A 442 39.08 -3.40 19.19
#